data_AF-A0A8J6V9A3-F1
#
_entry.id   AF-A0A8J6V9A3-F1
#
_cell.length_a   1.000
_cell.length_b   1.000
_cell.length_c   1.000
_cell.angle_alpha   90.00
_cell.angle_beta   90.00
_cell.angle_gamma   90.00
#
_symmetry.space_group_name_H-M   'P 1'
#
loop_
_entity.id
_entity.type
_entity.pdbx_description
1 polymer ?
#
loop_
_entity_poly.entity_id
_entity_poly.type
_entity_poly.pdbx_seq_one_letter_code
_entity_poly.pdbx_strand_id
1 'polypeptide(L)'
;MTKKRPPQKKTAPTDELNILAVQPSPQKVAPEYVQSATASIENRVDDAASTPVPVEPQTVDPREPSLDTSSVPVTFDSPPTSEPAPEQSDSSASSSEEPQAFFQAVGILTVDVTFDEEKTFVSVGGKTYPLYYSGSHKRADAALKKEIETTGIREQKLIVYPKITHYPGGKQPYAVGFQLVGFVGHEASGTGVSSELQDLEFKICGLWQFIPVCRIPCISVFKNFNQQRLEFIKSAQLDKKVNFMKPSHIPVLWRDAPVPPFRFNPKLEKEAQGKAFFVQLKARFNSERNAFEFVSLLAIPSSEPPNYLKAGKKDKLEVAKTRLATSKARQGNEARSHKDAAPPPRRTTSAPKPKPKPKVVTEQ
;
A
#
# COMPACT_ATOMS: atom_id res chain seq x y z
N MET A 1 11.84 54.45 -44.23
CA MET A 1 11.18 53.28 -44.84
C MET A 1 12.10 52.07 -44.70
N THR A 2 11.87 51.22 -43.71
CA THR A 2 12.66 50.01 -43.46
C THR A 2 11.70 48.84 -43.28
N LYS A 3 11.69 47.94 -44.28
CA LYS A 3 10.82 46.75 -44.35
C LYS A 3 11.37 45.66 -43.43
N LYS A 4 10.57 45.21 -42.45
CA LYS A 4 10.80 44.02 -41.62
C LYS A 4 10.52 42.75 -42.43
N ARG A 5 11.44 41.79 -42.40
CA ARG A 5 11.24 40.37 -42.75
C ARG A 5 11.05 39.55 -41.46
N PRO A 6 9.99 38.75 -41.30
CA PRO A 6 10.04 37.48 -40.54
C PRO A 6 10.52 36.36 -41.50
N PRO A 7 10.85 35.10 -41.12
CA PRO A 7 10.25 34.22 -40.09
C PRO A 7 11.32 33.32 -39.37
N GLN A 8 11.06 32.33 -38.50
CA GLN A 8 10.40 31.02 -38.70
C GLN A 8 10.15 30.33 -37.34
N LYS A 9 8.98 29.69 -37.20
CA LYS A 9 8.68 28.73 -36.13
C LYS A 9 9.17 27.34 -36.55
N LYS A 10 9.97 26.69 -35.70
CA LYS A 10 10.31 25.27 -35.81
C LYS A 10 9.19 24.42 -35.22
N THR A 11 8.55 23.61 -36.05
CA THR A 11 7.68 22.50 -35.65
C THR A 11 8.52 21.28 -35.28
N ALA A 12 8.11 20.58 -34.22
CA ALA A 12 8.73 19.34 -33.76
C ALA A 12 8.31 18.15 -34.63
N PRO A 13 9.15 17.10 -34.77
CA PRO A 13 8.79 15.87 -35.46
C PRO A 13 7.92 14.98 -34.57
N THR A 14 6.79 14.54 -35.13
CA THR A 14 5.93 13.47 -34.62
C THR A 14 6.49 12.16 -35.19
N ASP A 15 7.02 11.29 -34.34
CA ASP A 15 7.41 9.93 -34.73
C ASP A 15 6.22 9.00 -34.47
N GLU A 16 5.67 8.48 -35.56
CA GLU A 16 4.69 7.41 -35.61
C GLU A 16 5.41 6.08 -35.34
N LEU A 17 4.98 5.33 -34.32
CA LEU A 17 5.29 3.92 -34.22
C LEU A 17 4.03 3.08 -34.40
N ASN A 18 4.09 2.36 -35.51
CA ASN A 18 3.15 1.49 -36.17
C ASN A 18 2.80 0.29 -35.27
N ILE A 19 1.51 0.13 -34.95
CA ILE A 19 0.98 -1.05 -34.25
C ILE A 19 0.49 -2.04 -35.32
N LEU A 20 1.18 -3.17 -35.44
CA LEU A 20 0.70 -4.33 -36.19
C LEU A 20 -0.57 -4.88 -35.54
N ALA A 21 -1.70 -4.65 -36.21
CA ALA A 21 -2.98 -5.26 -35.89
C ALA A 21 -2.98 -6.73 -36.38
N VAL A 22 -3.11 -7.67 -35.45
CA VAL A 22 -3.49 -9.05 -35.74
C VAL A 22 -4.99 -9.16 -35.47
N GLN A 23 -5.78 -9.30 -36.53
CA GLN A 23 -7.20 -9.65 -36.43
C GLN A 23 -7.35 -11.16 -36.18
N PRO A 24 -8.22 -11.59 -35.25
CA PRO A 24 -8.75 -12.94 -35.28
C PRO A 24 -10.11 -12.97 -36.00
N SER A 25 -10.21 -13.89 -36.95
CA SER A 25 -11.45 -14.25 -37.65
C SER A 25 -12.44 -14.98 -36.72
N PRO A 26 -13.75 -14.85 -36.93
CA PRO A 26 -14.77 -15.44 -36.06
C PRO A 26 -15.05 -16.91 -36.43
N GLN A 27 -14.89 -17.82 -35.47
CA GLN A 27 -15.47 -19.16 -35.54
C GLN A 27 -16.78 -19.22 -34.75
N LYS A 28 -17.87 -19.47 -35.49
CA LYS A 28 -19.21 -19.83 -35.04
C LYS A 28 -19.17 -21.22 -34.38
N VAL A 29 -19.61 -21.34 -33.13
CA VAL A 29 -20.11 -22.62 -32.59
C VAL A 29 -21.38 -22.33 -31.78
N ALA A 30 -22.41 -23.13 -32.05
CA ALA A 30 -23.78 -23.03 -31.53
C ALA A 30 -23.90 -23.44 -30.05
N PRO A 31 -24.97 -23.05 -29.34
CA PRO A 31 -25.18 -23.42 -27.95
C PRO A 31 -25.84 -24.80 -27.84
N GLU A 32 -25.26 -25.65 -27.00
CA GLU A 32 -25.88 -26.90 -26.55
C GLU A 32 -26.57 -26.68 -25.20
N TYR A 33 -27.75 -27.25 -25.12
CA TYR A 33 -28.80 -27.08 -24.14
C TYR A 33 -28.71 -28.20 -23.09
N VAL A 34 -28.57 -27.89 -21.80
CA VAL A 34 -28.90 -28.86 -20.74
C VAL A 34 -29.62 -28.18 -19.58
N GLN A 35 -30.70 -28.86 -19.19
CA GLN A 35 -31.78 -28.47 -18.32
C GLN A 35 -31.43 -28.57 -16.82
N SER A 36 -32.25 -27.82 -16.08
CA SER A 36 -32.53 -27.84 -14.64
C SER A 36 -32.59 -29.21 -13.97
N ALA A 37 -32.15 -29.25 -12.71
CA ALA A 37 -32.78 -30.08 -11.67
C ALA A 37 -32.77 -29.34 -10.32
N THR A 38 -33.97 -29.03 -9.86
CA THR A 38 -34.33 -28.63 -8.50
C THR A 38 -34.28 -29.84 -7.56
N ALA A 39 -33.76 -29.68 -6.34
CA ALA A 39 -34.19 -30.50 -5.21
C ALA A 39 -33.95 -29.74 -3.90
N SER A 40 -35.06 -29.24 -3.36
CA SER A 40 -35.24 -28.88 -1.96
C SER A 40 -35.15 -30.14 -1.10
N ILE A 41 -34.39 -30.11 -0.01
CA ILE A 41 -34.64 -30.98 1.15
C ILE A 41 -34.54 -30.12 2.41
N GLU A 42 -35.70 -29.89 2.99
CA GLU A 42 -35.88 -29.56 4.40
C GLU A 42 -35.39 -30.73 5.26
N ASN A 43 -34.69 -30.44 6.36
CA ASN A 43 -35.04 -31.08 7.62
C ASN A 43 -34.50 -30.28 8.81
N ARG A 44 -35.26 -30.44 9.88
CA ARG A 44 -35.52 -29.49 10.96
C ARG A 44 -35.28 -30.23 12.30
N VAL A 45 -34.79 -29.46 13.26
CA VAL A 45 -34.84 -29.57 14.74
C VAL A 45 -34.05 -30.63 15.51
N ASP A 46 -33.65 -30.13 16.69
CA ASP A 46 -33.40 -30.77 17.99
C ASP A 46 -31.98 -31.24 18.25
N ASP A 47 -31.35 -31.04 19.41
CA ASP A 47 -31.58 -30.31 20.66
C ASP A 47 -30.28 -30.56 21.48
N ALA A 48 -30.18 -30.00 22.68
CA ALA A 48 -29.27 -30.35 23.77
C ALA A 48 -27.95 -29.57 23.89
N ALA A 49 -28.02 -28.64 24.84
CA ALA A 49 -26.94 -27.97 25.52
C ALA A 49 -25.90 -28.92 26.15
N SER A 50 -24.64 -28.50 26.12
CA SER A 50 -23.66 -28.86 27.18
C SER A 50 -22.62 -27.76 27.31
N THR A 51 -22.76 -26.99 28.38
CA THR A 51 -21.75 -26.12 28.98
C THR A 51 -20.75 -26.97 29.82
N PRO A 52 -19.62 -26.39 30.27
CA PRO A 52 -18.32 -27.06 30.27
C PRO A 52 -17.89 -27.53 31.66
N VAL A 53 -17.03 -28.56 31.68
CA VAL A 53 -16.34 -29.03 32.90
C VAL A 53 -15.03 -28.23 33.07
N PRO A 54 -14.80 -27.61 34.25
CA PRO A 54 -13.52 -26.96 34.58
C PRO A 54 -12.48 -27.99 35.01
N VAL A 55 -11.27 -27.92 34.44
CA VAL A 55 -10.11 -28.70 34.89
C VAL A 55 -9.17 -27.77 35.67
N GLU A 56 -9.01 -28.08 36.95
CA GLU A 56 -8.04 -27.45 37.87
C GLU A 56 -6.59 -27.80 37.50
N PRO A 57 -5.61 -26.91 37.76
CA PRO A 57 -4.22 -27.11 37.41
C PRO A 57 -3.47 -27.88 38.50
N GLN A 58 -2.86 -29.01 38.15
CA GLN A 58 -1.89 -29.68 39.02
C GLN A 58 -0.50 -29.07 38.88
N THR A 59 -0.01 -28.59 40.01
CA THR A 59 1.34 -28.13 40.31
C THR A 59 2.28 -29.34 40.37
N VAL A 60 3.36 -29.33 39.57
CA VAL A 60 4.51 -30.22 39.79
C VAL A 60 5.78 -29.40 39.60
N ASP A 61 6.44 -29.14 40.72
CA ASP A 61 7.76 -28.52 40.85
C ASP A 61 8.87 -29.62 40.83
N PRO A 62 10.17 -29.29 40.80
CA PRO A 62 11.10 -29.82 39.81
C PRO A 62 12.03 -30.89 40.41
N ARG A 63 12.51 -31.79 39.56
CA ARG A 63 13.56 -32.76 39.91
C ARG A 63 14.77 -32.56 39.01
N GLU A 64 15.82 -31.96 39.59
CA GLU A 64 17.20 -32.16 39.15
C GLU A 64 17.55 -33.65 39.20
N PRO A 65 18.48 -34.10 38.34
CA PRO A 65 19.76 -34.49 38.92
C PRO A 65 21.01 -34.20 38.06
N SER A 66 22.03 -33.73 38.78
CA SER A 66 23.44 -34.16 38.79
C SER A 66 24.32 -34.12 37.53
N LEU A 67 25.42 -33.40 37.72
CA LEU A 67 26.75 -33.49 37.09
C LEU A 67 27.39 -34.89 37.25
N ASP A 68 28.08 -35.36 36.21
CA ASP A 68 29.45 -35.93 36.26
C ASP A 68 29.98 -36.11 34.82
N THR A 69 31.01 -35.38 34.37
CA THR A 69 32.47 -35.66 34.46
C THR A 69 32.93 -36.85 33.59
N SER A 70 33.57 -36.58 32.43
CA SER A 70 34.81 -37.26 32.03
C SER A 70 35.48 -36.60 30.82
N SER A 71 36.72 -36.19 31.04
CA SER A 71 37.78 -35.81 30.12
C SER A 71 38.42 -37.04 29.45
N VAL A 72 38.94 -36.90 28.22
CA VAL A 72 40.38 -37.05 27.90
C VAL A 72 40.70 -36.54 26.47
N PRO A 73 41.95 -36.09 26.22
CA PRO A 73 42.40 -35.41 25.01
C PRO A 73 43.18 -36.32 24.05
N VAL A 74 43.31 -35.92 22.77
CA VAL A 74 44.47 -36.31 21.94
C VAL A 74 44.87 -35.14 21.04
N THR A 75 46.15 -34.78 21.16
CA THR A 75 46.91 -33.78 20.40
C THR A 75 47.89 -34.52 19.47
N PHE A 76 48.57 -33.77 18.57
CA PHE A 76 49.65 -34.12 17.61
C PHE A 76 49.18 -34.48 16.18
N ASP A 77 49.73 -33.95 15.09
CA ASP A 77 50.77 -32.94 14.83
C ASP A 77 50.67 -32.56 13.33
N SER A 78 51.15 -31.38 12.95
CA SER A 78 51.24 -30.89 11.55
C SER A 78 52.63 -31.20 10.95
N PRO A 79 53.07 -30.57 9.84
CA PRO A 79 52.73 -30.71 8.41
C PRO A 79 53.99 -31.23 7.61
N PRO A 80 54.07 -31.16 6.25
CA PRO A 80 54.44 -29.91 5.57
C PRO A 80 53.92 -29.70 4.11
N THR A 81 53.76 -28.41 3.78
CA THR A 81 54.26 -27.74 2.54
C THR A 81 53.86 -28.25 1.15
N SER A 82 53.07 -27.46 0.40
CA SER A 82 53.55 -26.55 -0.69
C SER A 82 52.39 -26.00 -1.54
N GLU A 83 52.28 -24.67 -1.59
CA GLU A 83 51.74 -23.88 -2.71
C GLU A 83 52.90 -23.66 -3.73
N PRO A 84 52.69 -23.33 -5.03
CA PRO A 84 51.79 -22.25 -5.45
C PRO A 84 51.04 -22.39 -6.81
N ALA A 85 50.05 -21.50 -6.94
CA ALA A 85 49.65 -20.72 -8.13
C ALA A 85 48.60 -21.27 -9.12
N PRO A 86 47.77 -20.37 -9.72
CA PRO A 86 46.42 -20.65 -10.17
C PRO A 86 46.29 -20.66 -11.70
N GLU A 87 45.59 -21.65 -12.26
CA GLU A 87 45.09 -21.58 -13.63
C GLU A 87 43.66 -21.03 -13.64
N GLN A 88 43.53 -19.83 -14.20
CA GLN A 88 42.27 -19.22 -14.57
C GLN A 88 41.64 -20.04 -15.71
N SER A 89 40.61 -20.81 -15.39
CA SER A 89 39.65 -21.27 -16.39
C SER A 89 38.38 -20.42 -16.27
N ASP A 90 38.22 -19.49 -17.21
CA ASP A 90 36.95 -18.84 -17.53
C ASP A 90 35.90 -19.93 -17.80
N SER A 91 35.13 -20.25 -16.77
CA SER A 91 33.90 -21.02 -16.91
C SER A 91 32.75 -20.07 -16.67
N SER A 92 32.19 -19.65 -17.79
CA SER A 92 30.87 -19.04 -17.99
C SER A 92 29.80 -19.81 -17.22
N ALA A 93 29.66 -19.50 -15.94
CA ALA A 93 28.49 -19.86 -15.17
C ALA A 93 27.35 -18.95 -15.60
N SER A 94 26.49 -19.52 -16.45
CA SER A 94 25.12 -19.09 -16.69
C SER A 94 24.53 -18.50 -15.41
N SER A 95 24.36 -17.18 -15.40
CA SER A 95 23.57 -16.49 -14.38
C SER A 95 22.14 -16.99 -14.52
N SER A 96 21.79 -18.01 -13.74
CA SER A 96 20.42 -18.19 -13.29
C SER A 96 20.00 -16.85 -12.71
N GLU A 97 19.23 -16.07 -13.47
CA GLU A 97 18.69 -14.79 -13.04
C GLU A 97 17.75 -15.07 -11.86
N GLU A 98 18.32 -15.10 -10.65
CA GLU A 98 17.50 -15.06 -9.45
C GLU A 98 16.62 -13.82 -9.56
N PRO A 99 15.30 -13.93 -9.34
CA PRO A 99 14.39 -12.81 -9.47
C PRO A 99 14.84 -11.72 -8.51
N GLN A 100 15.45 -10.67 -9.06
CA GLN A 100 16.05 -9.60 -8.27
C GLN A 100 14.99 -9.02 -7.33
N ALA A 101 15.20 -9.13 -6.03
CA ALA A 101 14.28 -8.59 -5.06
C ALA A 101 14.09 -7.07 -5.28
N PHE A 102 12.86 -6.57 -5.21
CA PHE A 102 12.57 -5.15 -5.36
C PHE A 102 11.39 -4.72 -4.48
N PHE A 103 11.30 -3.42 -4.18
CA PHE A 103 10.20 -2.85 -3.42
C PHE A 103 8.92 -2.77 -4.27
N GLN A 104 7.84 -3.35 -3.77
CA GLN A 104 6.56 -3.44 -4.47
C GLN A 104 5.39 -3.51 -3.48
N ALA A 105 4.22 -3.07 -3.91
CA ALA A 105 2.95 -3.26 -3.20
C ALA A 105 1.82 -3.29 -4.22
N VAL A 106 1.83 -4.28 -5.12
CA VAL A 106 0.80 -4.41 -6.15
C VAL A 106 -0.27 -5.38 -5.66
N GLY A 107 -1.54 -5.09 -5.95
CA GLY A 107 -2.62 -6.01 -5.66
C GLY A 107 -3.74 -5.96 -6.67
N ILE A 108 -4.66 -6.90 -6.51
CA ILE A 108 -5.86 -7.07 -7.33
C ILE A 108 -7.08 -6.73 -6.50
N LEU A 109 -8.00 -5.97 -7.09
CA LEU A 109 -9.29 -5.62 -6.50
C LEU A 109 -10.39 -5.85 -7.55
N THR A 110 -11.36 -6.71 -7.26
CA THR A 110 -12.57 -6.92 -8.03
C THR A 110 -13.70 -6.20 -7.32
N VAL A 111 -14.01 -4.99 -7.78
CA VAL A 111 -14.77 -4.01 -6.99
C VAL A 111 -15.65 -3.15 -7.87
N ASP A 112 -16.75 -2.66 -7.30
CA ASP A 112 -17.57 -1.64 -7.94
C ASP A 112 -16.83 -0.30 -7.97
N VAL A 113 -16.71 0.26 -9.18
CA VAL A 113 -16.13 1.57 -9.41
C VAL A 113 -17.23 2.60 -9.56
N THR A 114 -17.12 3.70 -8.79
CA THR A 114 -18.02 4.84 -8.88
C THR A 114 -17.26 6.12 -9.20
N PHE A 115 -17.91 6.99 -9.98
CA PHE A 115 -17.39 8.29 -10.37
C PHE A 115 -18.29 9.37 -9.78
N ASP A 116 -17.68 10.35 -9.12
CA ASP A 116 -18.34 11.48 -8.49
C ASP A 116 -17.62 12.76 -8.89
N GLU A 117 -18.24 13.54 -9.79
CA GLU A 117 -17.74 14.78 -10.42
C GLU A 117 -16.28 14.69 -10.94
N GLU A 118 -15.30 14.80 -10.03
CA GLU A 118 -13.86 14.77 -10.32
C GLU A 118 -13.09 13.62 -9.63
N LYS A 119 -13.76 12.83 -8.80
CA LYS A 119 -13.16 11.78 -7.98
C LYS A 119 -13.69 10.41 -8.38
N THR A 120 -12.80 9.43 -8.29
CA THR A 120 -13.14 8.03 -8.49
C THR A 120 -13.03 7.31 -7.16
N PHE A 121 -13.98 6.40 -6.92
CA PHE A 121 -14.05 5.61 -5.71
C PHE A 121 -14.24 4.14 -6.05
N VAL A 122 -13.86 3.28 -5.11
CA VAL A 122 -14.10 1.84 -5.15
C VAL A 122 -14.80 1.40 -3.87
N SER A 123 -15.71 0.43 -3.99
CA SER A 123 -16.42 -0.14 -2.85
C SER A 123 -15.83 -1.49 -2.46
N VAL A 124 -15.37 -1.62 -1.22
CA VAL A 124 -14.78 -2.86 -0.69
C VAL A 124 -15.44 -3.18 0.65
N GLY A 125 -16.13 -4.32 0.75
CA GLY A 125 -16.82 -4.75 1.97
C GLY A 125 -17.77 -3.69 2.53
N GLY A 126 -18.58 -3.08 1.66
CA GLY A 126 -19.54 -2.03 2.01
C GLY A 126 -18.94 -0.66 2.36
N LYS A 127 -17.61 -0.49 2.28
CA LYS A 127 -16.92 0.79 2.53
C LYS A 127 -16.38 1.38 1.24
N THR A 128 -16.44 2.70 1.12
CA THR A 128 -15.96 3.44 -0.05
C THR A 128 -14.55 3.96 0.18
N TYR A 129 -13.65 3.70 -0.77
CA TYR A 129 -12.26 4.12 -0.75
C TYR A 129 -11.92 4.97 -1.98
N PRO A 130 -11.11 6.03 -1.84
CA PRO A 130 -10.69 6.83 -2.97
C PRO A 130 -9.76 6.04 -3.89
N LEU A 131 -10.06 6.08 -5.19
CA LEU A 131 -9.21 5.58 -6.26
C LEU A 131 -8.49 6.75 -6.93
N TYR A 132 -7.17 6.76 -6.78
CA TYR A 132 -6.28 7.75 -7.37
C TYR A 132 -5.66 7.20 -8.65
N TYR A 133 -5.19 8.09 -9.52
CA TYR A 133 -4.27 7.74 -10.60
C TYR A 133 -3.07 8.68 -10.58
N SER A 134 -1.92 8.23 -11.08
CA SER A 134 -0.78 9.12 -11.34
C SER A 134 -0.79 9.56 -12.80
N GLY A 135 -0.03 10.62 -13.12
CA GLY A 135 0.09 11.10 -14.51
C GLY A 135 0.50 10.01 -15.49
N SER A 136 1.36 9.07 -15.07
CA SER A 136 1.77 7.90 -15.86
C SER A 136 0.63 6.93 -16.18
N HIS A 137 -0.42 6.90 -15.36
CA HIS A 137 -1.57 6.00 -15.49
C HIS A 137 -2.85 6.74 -15.93
N LYS A 138 -2.73 7.97 -16.44
CA LYS A 138 -3.88 8.73 -16.98
C LYS A 138 -4.58 7.97 -18.11
N ARG A 139 -3.83 7.22 -18.92
CA ARG A 139 -4.39 6.38 -19.98
C ARG A 139 -5.21 5.22 -19.41
N ALA A 140 -4.77 4.60 -18.31
CA ALA A 140 -5.50 3.52 -17.66
C ALA A 140 -6.82 4.03 -17.05
N ASP A 141 -6.81 5.20 -16.42
CA ASP A 141 -8.03 5.85 -15.90
C ASP A 141 -9.05 6.15 -17.02
N ALA A 142 -8.57 6.75 -18.13
CA ALA A 142 -9.43 7.03 -19.27
C ALA A 142 -9.99 5.76 -19.93
N ALA A 143 -9.17 4.71 -20.05
CA ALA A 143 -9.60 3.43 -20.58
C ALA A 143 -10.63 2.74 -19.66
N LEU A 144 -10.44 2.81 -18.33
CA LEU A 144 -11.39 2.25 -17.36
C LEU A 144 -12.76 2.95 -17.44
N LYS A 145 -12.78 4.28 -17.52
CA LYS A 145 -14.02 5.05 -17.72
C LYS A 145 -14.75 4.61 -18.98
N LYS A 146 -14.02 4.52 -20.09
CA LYS A 146 -14.57 4.09 -21.38
C LYS A 146 -15.10 2.66 -21.33
N GLU A 147 -14.39 1.75 -20.67
CA GLU A 147 -14.83 0.36 -20.49
C GLU A 147 -16.19 0.29 -19.78
N ILE A 148 -16.32 1.01 -18.66
CA ILE A 148 -17.56 1.04 -17.88
C ILE A 148 -18.70 1.71 -18.67
N GLU A 149 -18.41 2.78 -19.41
CA GLU A 149 -19.38 3.45 -20.30
C GLU A 149 -19.85 2.52 -21.44
N THR A 150 -18.95 1.70 -21.97
CA THR A 150 -19.24 0.81 -23.12
C THR A 150 -19.97 -0.45 -22.69
N THR A 151 -19.53 -1.08 -21.60
CA THR A 151 -20.10 -2.36 -21.11
C THR A 151 -21.30 -2.16 -20.18
N GLY A 152 -21.38 -1.02 -19.50
CA GLY A 152 -22.33 -0.77 -18.42
C GLY A 152 -21.99 -1.49 -17.11
N ILE A 153 -20.91 -2.27 -17.07
CA ILE A 153 -20.52 -3.08 -15.91
C ILE A 153 -19.62 -2.24 -15.01
N ARG A 154 -20.06 -2.01 -13.76
CA ARG A 154 -19.30 -1.22 -12.77
C ARG A 154 -18.33 -2.05 -11.95
N GLU A 155 -18.58 -3.35 -11.83
CA GLU A 155 -17.67 -4.29 -11.19
C GLU A 155 -16.47 -4.52 -12.11
N GLN A 156 -15.29 -4.12 -11.65
CA GLN A 156 -14.08 -4.12 -12.46
C GLN A 156 -12.94 -4.78 -11.70
N LYS A 157 -12.11 -5.56 -12.41
CA LYS A 157 -10.91 -6.19 -11.86
C LYS A 157 -9.71 -5.26 -12.05
N LEU A 158 -9.40 -4.49 -11.02
CA LEU A 158 -8.36 -3.47 -11.00
C LEU A 158 -7.02 -4.02 -10.53
N ILE A 159 -5.94 -3.49 -11.10
CA ILE A 159 -4.56 -3.65 -10.64
C ILE A 159 -4.16 -2.34 -9.97
N VAL A 160 -3.81 -2.40 -8.68
CA VAL A 160 -3.62 -1.20 -7.86
C VAL A 160 -2.38 -1.25 -6.97
N TYR A 161 -1.92 -0.07 -6.53
CA TYR A 161 -1.07 0.09 -5.35
C TYR A 161 -1.88 0.64 -4.18
N PRO A 162 -1.69 0.17 -2.93
CA PRO A 162 -2.31 0.77 -1.77
C PRO A 162 -1.64 2.13 -1.47
N LYS A 163 -2.48 3.13 -1.16
CA LYS A 163 -2.07 4.47 -0.79
C LYS A 163 -2.55 4.78 0.62
N ILE A 164 -1.62 4.68 1.58
CA ILE A 164 -1.92 4.88 3.00
C ILE A 164 -1.45 6.27 3.43
N THR A 165 -2.38 7.04 4.01
CA THR A 165 -2.09 8.37 4.57
C THR A 165 -2.10 8.30 6.09
N HIS A 166 -0.91 8.33 6.68
CA HIS A 166 -0.73 8.42 8.13
C HIS A 166 -0.77 9.86 8.60
N TYR A 167 -1.59 10.14 9.62
CA TYR A 167 -1.72 11.47 10.22
C TYR A 167 -0.86 11.58 11.49
N PRO A 168 -0.07 12.67 11.65
CA PRO A 168 0.65 12.92 12.89
C PRO A 168 -0.30 13.08 14.10
N GLY A 169 0.17 12.70 15.28
CA GLY A 169 -0.53 12.98 16.54
C GLY A 169 -1.51 11.91 17.03
N GLY A 170 -1.69 10.80 16.31
CA GLY A 170 -2.36 9.58 16.80
C GLY A 170 -3.85 9.71 17.14
N LYS A 171 -4.46 10.90 16.96
CA LYS A 171 -5.88 11.16 17.21
C LYS A 171 -6.78 10.69 16.06
N GLN A 172 -6.28 10.75 14.83
CA GLN A 172 -7.00 10.35 13.63
C GLN A 172 -6.45 9.00 13.14
N PRO A 173 -7.32 8.01 12.81
CA PRO A 173 -6.86 6.80 12.14
C PRO A 173 -6.27 7.14 10.78
N TYR A 174 -5.33 6.34 10.30
CA TYR A 174 -4.80 6.51 8.95
C TYR A 174 -5.91 6.28 7.91
N ALA A 175 -5.81 6.97 6.78
CA ALA A 175 -6.74 6.79 5.66
C ALA A 175 -6.16 5.80 4.65
N VAL A 176 -7.03 4.98 4.07
CA VAL A 176 -6.70 4.03 2.99
C VAL A 176 -7.32 4.54 1.70
N GLY A 177 -6.57 4.40 0.62
CA GLY A 177 -7.07 4.50 -0.75
C GLY A 177 -6.22 3.63 -1.66
N PHE A 178 -6.55 3.63 -2.94
CA PHE A 178 -5.88 2.80 -3.93
C PHE A 178 -5.42 3.66 -5.10
N GLN A 179 -4.28 3.33 -5.69
CA GLN A 179 -3.77 3.99 -6.88
C GLN A 179 -3.84 3.02 -8.06
N LEU A 180 -4.63 3.38 -9.07
CA LEU A 180 -4.80 2.62 -10.30
C LEU A 180 -3.49 2.51 -11.07
N VAL A 181 -3.15 1.27 -11.45
CA VAL A 181 -2.05 0.93 -12.36
C VAL A 181 -2.60 0.53 -13.72
N GLY A 182 -3.65 -0.29 -13.70
CA GLY A 182 -4.33 -0.85 -14.86
C GLY A 182 -5.57 -1.62 -14.40
N PHE A 183 -6.25 -2.26 -15.35
CA PHE A 183 -7.39 -3.14 -15.08
C PHE A 183 -7.38 -4.27 -16.10
N VAL A 184 -8.03 -5.38 -15.76
CA VAL A 184 -8.27 -6.49 -16.68
C VAL A 184 -9.65 -6.26 -17.28
N GLY A 185 -9.69 -6.10 -18.61
CA GLY A 185 -10.95 -5.91 -19.33
C GLY A 185 -11.86 -7.13 -19.19
N HIS A 186 -13.17 -6.94 -19.33
CA HIS A 186 -14.15 -7.98 -19.02
C HIS A 186 -13.97 -9.26 -19.87
N GLU A 187 -13.60 -9.10 -21.14
CA GLU A 187 -13.38 -10.23 -22.07
C GLU A 187 -11.93 -10.75 -22.05
N ALA A 188 -11.03 -10.10 -21.32
CA ALA A 188 -9.62 -10.45 -21.30
C ALA A 188 -9.32 -11.48 -20.21
N SER A 189 -8.63 -12.56 -20.59
CA SER A 189 -7.99 -13.43 -19.61
C SER A 189 -6.83 -12.68 -18.95
N GLY A 190 -6.80 -12.67 -17.63
CA GLY A 190 -5.78 -11.95 -16.86
C GLY A 190 -4.38 -12.52 -17.11
N THR A 191 -3.41 -11.64 -17.40
CA THR A 191 -1.99 -11.98 -17.51
C THR A 191 -1.17 -11.38 -16.37
N GLY A 192 -0.05 -12.03 -16.00
CA GLY A 192 0.95 -11.50 -15.06
C GLY A 192 0.46 -11.42 -13.62
N VAL A 193 0.47 -10.22 -13.02
CA VAL A 193 0.08 -10.02 -11.60
C VAL A 193 -1.35 -10.53 -11.33
N SER A 194 -2.24 -10.43 -12.32
CA SER A 194 -3.64 -10.86 -12.20
C SER A 194 -3.85 -12.37 -12.18
N SER A 195 -2.84 -13.17 -12.55
CA SER A 195 -2.84 -14.63 -12.41
C SER A 195 -2.14 -15.12 -11.14
N GLU A 196 -1.26 -14.32 -10.54
CA GLU A 196 -0.50 -14.68 -9.33
C GLU A 196 -1.25 -14.38 -8.01
N LEU A 197 -2.21 -13.44 -8.05
CA LEU A 197 -2.91 -12.92 -6.88
C LEU A 197 -4.41 -13.17 -6.99
N GLN A 198 -5.01 -13.57 -5.87
CA GLN A 198 -6.47 -13.65 -5.74
C GLN A 198 -7.09 -12.27 -5.52
N ASP A 199 -8.41 -12.23 -5.47
CA ASP A 199 -9.12 -10.99 -5.16
C ASP A 199 -8.77 -10.47 -3.75
N LEU A 200 -8.64 -9.15 -3.63
CA LEU A 200 -8.17 -8.44 -2.44
C LEU A 200 -6.75 -8.82 -1.98
N GLU A 201 -6.00 -9.61 -2.74
CA GLU A 201 -4.62 -9.96 -2.43
C GLU A 201 -3.60 -8.98 -3.01
N PHE A 202 -2.52 -8.80 -2.25
CA PHE A 202 -1.44 -7.88 -2.54
C PHE A 202 -0.11 -8.58 -2.33
N LYS A 203 0.78 -8.46 -3.32
CA LYS A 203 2.21 -8.74 -3.19
C LYS A 203 2.89 -7.51 -2.60
N ILE A 204 3.35 -7.63 -1.35
CA ILE A 204 3.99 -6.55 -0.60
C ILE A 204 5.44 -6.92 -0.29
N CYS A 205 6.37 -6.12 -0.83
CA CYS A 205 7.81 -6.28 -0.66
C CYS A 205 8.43 -4.99 -0.11
N GLY A 206 9.02 -5.06 1.08
CA GLY A 206 9.62 -3.88 1.72
C GLY A 206 10.19 -4.11 3.10
N LEU A 207 10.48 -3.02 3.82
CA LEU A 207 11.11 -3.09 5.15
C LEU A 207 10.07 -3.25 6.26
N TRP A 208 10.19 -4.32 7.05
CA TRP A 208 9.29 -4.64 8.17
C TRP A 208 9.65 -3.83 9.43
N GLN A 209 8.79 -2.87 9.81
CA GLN A 209 9.08 -1.95 10.91
C GLN A 209 7.85 -1.28 11.53
N PHE A 210 8.00 -0.81 12.77
CA PHE A 210 7.11 0.18 13.37
C PHE A 210 7.46 1.59 12.89
N ILE A 211 6.42 2.40 12.64
CA ILE A 211 6.56 3.84 12.43
C ILE A 211 5.94 4.60 13.61
N PRO A 212 6.45 5.80 13.96
CA PRO A 212 5.98 6.51 15.17
C PRO A 212 4.49 6.87 15.18
N VAL A 213 3.86 6.96 14.01
CA VAL A 213 2.48 7.43 13.84
C VAL A 213 1.46 6.30 13.66
N CYS A 214 1.90 5.03 13.64
CA CYS A 214 1.02 3.88 13.48
C CYS A 214 1.31 2.83 14.55
N ARG A 215 0.26 2.36 15.23
CA ARG A 215 0.38 1.30 16.26
C ARG A 215 0.52 -0.09 15.65
N ILE A 216 0.08 -0.27 14.41
CA ILE A 216 0.20 -1.53 13.67
C ILE A 216 1.59 -1.53 13.00
N PRO A 217 2.33 -2.64 13.06
CA PRO A 217 3.54 -2.81 12.25
C PRO A 217 3.28 -2.52 10.77
N CYS A 218 4.24 -1.90 10.10
CA CYS A 218 4.13 -1.54 8.69
C CYS A 218 5.22 -2.21 7.85
N ILE A 219 4.86 -2.59 6.63
CA ILE A 219 5.86 -2.78 5.57
C ILE A 219 6.06 -1.44 4.88
N SER A 220 7.30 -0.97 4.90
CA SER A 220 7.68 0.29 4.27
C SER A 220 8.23 0.03 2.87
N VAL A 221 7.49 0.49 1.87
CA VAL A 221 7.77 0.28 0.45
C VAL A 221 8.38 1.55 -0.13
N PHE A 222 9.65 1.46 -0.50
CA PHE A 222 10.44 2.57 -1.06
C PHE A 222 10.38 2.57 -2.59
N LYS A 223 10.85 3.66 -3.21
CA LYS A 223 11.06 3.69 -4.65
C LYS A 223 12.35 2.95 -4.98
N ASN A 224 12.25 1.93 -5.82
CA ASN A 224 13.42 1.23 -6.36
C ASN A 224 14.38 2.20 -7.04
N PHE A 225 15.67 1.93 -6.87
CA PHE A 225 16.72 2.65 -7.57
C PHE A 225 16.60 2.43 -9.08
N ASN A 226 16.73 3.51 -9.84
CA ASN A 226 16.82 3.52 -11.29
C ASN A 226 17.51 4.82 -11.70
N GLN A 227 18.35 4.77 -12.73
CA GLN A 227 19.12 5.91 -13.21
C GLN A 227 18.22 7.10 -13.61
N GLN A 228 17.11 6.85 -14.32
CA GLN A 228 16.16 7.90 -14.72
C GLN A 228 15.51 8.58 -13.49
N ARG A 229 15.20 7.80 -12.45
CA ARG A 229 14.65 8.34 -11.20
C ARG A 229 15.68 9.15 -10.43
N LEU A 230 16.94 8.75 -10.49
CA LEU A 230 18.04 9.48 -9.88
C LEU A 230 18.24 10.85 -10.56
N GLU A 231 18.17 10.89 -11.89
CA GLU A 231 18.24 12.14 -12.68
C GLU A 231 17.08 13.10 -12.37
N PHE A 232 15.86 12.55 -12.26
CA PHE A 232 14.71 13.33 -11.80
C PHE A 232 14.94 13.89 -10.39
N ILE A 233 15.46 13.10 -9.46
CA ILE A 233 15.76 13.53 -8.09
C ILE A 233 16.82 14.63 -8.04
N LYS A 234 17.83 14.58 -8.92
CA LYS A 234 18.89 15.59 -9.03
C LYS A 234 18.38 16.92 -9.58
N SER A 235 17.41 16.89 -10.51
CA SER A 235 16.85 18.08 -11.15
C SER A 235 15.63 18.66 -10.44
N ALA A 236 14.94 17.88 -9.60
CA ALA A 236 13.72 18.31 -8.92
C ALA A 236 13.97 19.28 -7.75
N GLN A 237 13.03 20.22 -7.56
CA GLN A 237 12.96 21.05 -6.36
C GLN A 237 12.88 20.20 -5.09
N LEU A 238 13.42 20.72 -3.98
CA LEU A 238 13.59 19.99 -2.72
C LEU A 238 12.30 19.35 -2.19
N ASP A 239 11.17 20.08 -2.22
CA ASP A 239 9.87 19.57 -1.79
C ASP A 239 9.40 18.38 -2.64
N LYS A 240 9.51 18.50 -3.97
CA LYS A 240 9.12 17.45 -4.92
C LYS A 240 10.02 16.23 -4.76
N LYS A 241 11.33 16.46 -4.57
CA LYS A 241 12.34 15.43 -4.30
C LYS A 241 12.02 14.62 -3.05
N VAL A 242 11.79 15.29 -1.91
CA VAL A 242 11.47 14.63 -0.63
C VAL A 242 10.13 13.89 -0.72
N ASN A 243 9.13 14.46 -1.37
CA ASN A 243 7.82 13.83 -1.54
C ASN A 243 7.88 12.59 -2.46
N PHE A 244 8.65 12.65 -3.54
CA PHE A 244 8.85 11.53 -4.46
C PHE A 244 9.50 10.32 -3.78
N MET A 245 10.48 10.57 -2.91
CA MET A 245 11.18 9.53 -2.13
C MET A 245 10.45 9.13 -0.84
N LYS A 246 9.24 9.63 -0.60
CA LYS A 246 8.46 9.23 0.58
C LYS A 246 8.03 7.76 0.43
N PRO A 247 8.36 6.88 1.38
CA PRO A 247 7.90 5.49 1.35
C PRO A 247 6.38 5.41 1.58
N SER A 248 5.75 4.39 1.02
CA SER A 248 4.40 3.98 1.43
C SER A 248 4.55 3.06 2.64
N HIS A 249 3.86 3.36 3.74
CA HIS A 249 3.87 2.54 4.94
C HIS A 249 2.55 1.79 5.04
N ILE A 250 2.58 0.49 4.76
CA ILE A 250 1.39 -0.34 4.65
C ILE A 250 1.19 -1.11 5.96
N PRO A 251 0.10 -0.88 6.72
CA PRO A 251 -0.17 -1.59 7.96
C PRO A 251 -0.46 -3.07 7.68
N VAL A 252 0.32 -3.97 8.29
CA VAL A 252 0.15 -5.42 8.10
C VAL A 252 -0.06 -6.10 9.45
N LEU A 253 -1.08 -6.97 9.50
CA LEU A 253 -1.40 -7.83 10.62
C LEU A 253 -0.70 -9.18 10.38
N TRP A 254 0.48 -9.34 10.99
CA TRP A 254 1.29 -10.56 10.90
C TRP A 254 1.75 -10.94 12.31
N ARG A 255 1.00 -11.85 12.95
CA ARG A 255 1.18 -12.18 14.39
C ARG A 255 2.37 -13.11 14.63
N ASP A 256 2.59 -14.01 13.70
CA ASP A 256 3.53 -15.12 13.68
C ASP A 256 4.72 -14.85 12.75
N ALA A 257 5.11 -13.57 12.62
CA ALA A 257 6.23 -13.19 11.77
C ALA A 257 7.53 -13.88 12.26
N PRO A 258 8.33 -14.50 11.36
CA PRO A 258 9.58 -15.18 11.72
C PRO A 258 10.66 -14.22 12.22
N VAL A 259 10.50 -12.91 11.92
CA VAL A 259 11.35 -11.83 12.42
C VAL A 259 10.50 -10.71 13.01
N PRO A 260 10.90 -10.10 14.14
CA PRO A 260 10.15 -9.02 14.72
C PRO A 260 10.22 -7.74 13.85
N PRO A 261 9.17 -6.92 13.82
CA PRO A 261 9.22 -5.63 13.16
C PRO A 261 10.24 -4.72 13.83
N PHE A 262 11.13 -4.14 13.04
CA PHE A 262 12.13 -3.20 13.54
C PHE A 262 11.48 -2.00 14.22
N ARG A 263 12.00 -1.64 15.40
CA ARG A 263 11.52 -0.48 16.16
C ARG A 263 12.67 0.49 16.42
N PHE A 264 12.57 1.68 15.85
CA PHE A 264 13.54 2.75 16.09
C PHE A 264 13.50 3.19 17.57
N ASN A 265 14.66 3.30 18.19
CA ASN A 265 14.84 3.72 19.58
C ASN A 265 15.79 4.93 19.62
N PRO A 266 15.28 6.16 19.80
CA PRO A 266 16.10 7.37 19.74
C PRO A 266 17.18 7.46 20.84
N LYS A 267 17.12 6.59 21.86
CA LYS A 267 18.10 6.53 22.95
C LYS A 267 19.33 5.69 22.62
N LEU A 268 19.26 4.85 21.59
CA LEU A 268 20.35 3.96 21.20
C LEU A 268 21.20 4.60 20.10
N GLU A 269 22.48 4.28 20.10
CA GLU A 269 23.38 4.61 19.00
C GLU A 269 23.04 3.77 17.75
N LYS A 270 23.49 4.23 16.57
CA LYS A 270 23.09 3.64 15.28
C LYS A 270 23.46 2.16 15.14
N GLU A 271 24.57 1.74 15.73
CA GLU A 271 25.06 0.37 15.64
C GLU A 271 24.24 -0.57 16.54
N ALA A 272 23.85 -0.10 17.72
CA ALA A 272 22.98 -0.82 18.65
C ALA A 272 21.49 -0.80 18.26
N GLN A 273 21.11 0.05 17.30
CA GLN A 273 19.72 0.23 16.88
C GLN A 273 19.12 -1.00 16.18
N GLY A 274 19.95 -1.86 15.59
CA GLY A 274 19.53 -2.95 14.69
C GLY A 274 19.14 -2.46 13.29
N LYS A 275 18.70 -3.39 12.44
CA LYS A 275 18.26 -3.11 11.06
C LYS A 275 16.89 -3.73 10.81
N ALA A 276 16.13 -3.10 9.91
CA ALA A 276 14.86 -3.66 9.45
C ALA A 276 15.11 -4.75 8.42
N PHE A 277 14.42 -5.88 8.57
CA PHE A 277 14.43 -6.96 7.58
C PHE A 277 13.61 -6.55 6.35
N PHE A 278 14.12 -6.89 5.18
CA PHE A 278 13.37 -6.89 3.94
C PHE A 278 12.53 -8.17 3.87
N VAL A 279 11.23 -8.01 3.71
CA VAL A 279 10.27 -9.11 3.63
C VAL A 279 9.50 -9.05 2.32
N GLN A 280 9.12 -10.22 1.81
CA GLN A 280 8.29 -10.37 0.62
C GLN A 280 7.15 -11.32 0.96
N LEU A 281 5.92 -10.85 0.86
CA LEU A 281 4.76 -11.64 1.26
C LEU A 281 3.53 -11.33 0.41
N LYS A 282 2.56 -12.25 0.43
CA LYS A 282 1.18 -11.99 0.05
C LYS A 282 0.39 -11.58 1.29
N ALA A 283 -0.44 -10.56 1.15
CA ALA A 283 -1.37 -10.13 2.17
C ALA A 283 -2.73 -9.79 1.56
N ARG A 284 -3.81 -10.06 2.28
CA ARG A 284 -5.17 -9.77 1.87
C ARG A 284 -5.67 -8.50 2.55
N PHE A 285 -6.30 -7.60 1.82
CA PHE A 285 -6.87 -6.39 2.40
C PHE A 285 -8.13 -6.71 3.22
N ASN A 286 -8.16 -6.30 4.47
CA ASN A 286 -9.34 -6.36 5.35
C ASN A 286 -9.91 -4.94 5.52
N SER A 287 -11.10 -4.71 4.95
CA SER A 287 -11.80 -3.41 4.99
C SER A 287 -12.36 -3.07 6.38
N GLU A 288 -12.69 -4.04 7.23
CA GLU A 288 -13.17 -3.80 8.58
C GLU A 288 -12.09 -3.11 9.42
N ARG A 289 -10.86 -3.61 9.34
CA ARG A 289 -9.69 -3.13 10.07
C ARG A 289 -8.87 -2.09 9.31
N ASN A 290 -9.18 -1.86 8.03
CA ASN A 290 -8.38 -1.05 7.12
C ASN A 290 -6.90 -1.46 7.12
N ALA A 291 -6.61 -2.76 7.19
CA ALA A 291 -5.25 -3.29 7.29
C ALA A 291 -5.08 -4.51 6.39
N PHE A 292 -3.83 -4.92 6.18
CA PHE A 292 -3.51 -6.06 5.32
C PHE A 292 -3.19 -7.27 6.20
N GLU A 293 -3.94 -8.34 6.06
CA GLU A 293 -3.73 -9.60 6.78
C GLU A 293 -2.70 -10.45 6.05
N PHE A 294 -1.71 -10.96 6.79
CA PHE A 294 -0.75 -11.89 6.22
C PHE A 294 -1.43 -13.13 5.66
N VAL A 295 -1.02 -13.55 4.45
CA VAL A 295 -1.50 -14.78 3.79
C VAL A 295 -0.36 -15.80 3.67
N SER A 296 0.75 -15.40 3.04
CA SER A 296 1.89 -16.29 2.83
C SER A 296 3.18 -15.52 2.61
N LEU A 297 4.31 -16.16 2.92
CA LEU A 297 5.63 -15.63 2.67
C LEU A 297 6.07 -15.99 1.24
N LEU A 298 6.60 -15.03 0.48
CA LEU A 298 7.11 -15.24 -0.88
C LEU A 298 8.61 -15.52 -0.89
N ALA A 299 9.35 -15.03 0.11
CA ALA A 299 10.78 -15.27 0.27
C ALA A 299 11.18 -15.12 1.74
N ILE A 300 12.23 -15.82 2.15
CA ILE A 300 12.81 -15.72 3.50
C ILE A 300 13.19 -14.25 3.78
N PRO A 301 12.91 -13.71 4.98
CA PRO A 301 13.33 -12.35 5.33
C PRO A 301 14.83 -12.16 5.16
N SER A 302 15.23 -11.09 4.49
CA SER A 302 16.63 -10.74 4.26
C SER A 302 17.05 -9.56 5.14
N SER A 303 18.26 -9.60 5.68
CA SER A 303 18.86 -8.45 6.37
C SER A 303 19.30 -7.35 5.41
N GLU A 304 19.47 -7.68 4.13
CA GLU A 304 19.96 -6.78 3.09
C GLU A 304 18.83 -6.43 2.12
N PRO A 305 18.31 -5.19 2.17
CA PRO A 305 17.29 -4.76 1.23
C PRO A 305 17.90 -4.46 -0.15
N PRO A 306 17.10 -4.60 -1.23
CA PRO A 306 17.47 -4.15 -2.57
C PRO A 306 17.83 -2.66 -2.60
N ASN A 307 18.51 -2.20 -3.65
CA ASN A 307 18.83 -0.78 -3.81
C ASN A 307 17.56 0.10 -3.94
N TYR A 308 17.47 1.14 -3.10
CA TYR A 308 16.32 2.04 -3.06
C TYR A 308 16.70 3.50 -2.86
N LEU A 309 15.77 4.39 -3.22
CA LEU A 309 15.93 5.83 -3.11
C LEU A 309 15.35 6.31 -1.77
N LYS A 310 16.15 7.09 -1.03
CA LYS A 310 15.76 7.66 0.27
C LYS A 310 16.23 9.11 0.38
N ALA A 311 15.31 9.99 0.78
CA ALA A 311 15.66 11.38 1.04
C ALA A 311 16.61 11.52 2.24
N GLY A 312 17.63 12.37 2.08
CA GLY A 312 18.59 12.70 3.14
C GLY A 312 17.93 13.35 4.36
N LYS A 313 18.54 13.19 5.54
CA LYS A 313 18.01 13.78 6.78
C LYS A 313 17.95 15.32 6.72
N LYS A 314 18.96 15.96 6.10
CA LYS A 314 19.03 17.43 5.93
C LYS A 314 17.87 17.95 5.09
N ASP A 315 17.67 17.39 3.90
CA ASP A 315 16.58 17.75 2.97
C ASP A 315 15.19 17.67 3.64
N LYS A 316 14.95 16.61 4.42
CA LYS A 316 13.68 16.43 5.14
C LYS A 316 13.44 17.52 6.18
N LEU A 317 14.49 17.93 6.91
CA LEU A 317 14.39 18.97 7.93
C LEU A 317 14.16 20.34 7.31
N GLU A 318 14.81 20.64 6.19
CA GLU A 318 14.64 21.90 5.47
C GLU A 318 13.22 22.04 4.92
N VAL A 319 12.69 21.00 4.25
CA VAL A 319 11.30 20.96 3.80
C VAL A 319 10.31 21.13 4.97
N ALA A 320 10.57 20.50 6.11
CA ALA A 320 9.72 20.64 7.29
C ALA A 320 9.73 22.08 7.83
N LYS A 321 10.89 22.74 7.87
CA LYS A 321 11.02 24.15 8.29
C LYS A 321 10.29 25.08 7.33
N THR A 322 10.46 24.91 6.02
CA THR A 322 9.79 25.73 5.01
C THR A 322 8.27 25.60 5.11
N ARG A 323 7.75 24.37 5.24
CA ARG A 323 6.30 24.13 5.42
C ARG A 323 5.73 24.79 6.67
N LEU A 324 6.46 24.72 7.79
CA LEU A 324 6.05 25.37 9.04
C LEU A 324 6.04 26.90 8.91
N ALA A 325 7.01 27.47 8.21
CA ALA A 325 7.06 28.91 7.95
C ALA A 325 5.88 29.36 7.06
N THR A 326 5.59 28.63 5.98
CA THR A 326 4.44 28.92 5.10
C THR A 326 3.11 28.79 5.83
N SER A 327 2.92 27.77 6.67
CA SER A 327 1.67 27.60 7.43
C SER A 327 1.45 28.73 8.42
N LYS A 328 2.51 29.18 9.12
CA LYS A 328 2.45 30.34 10.02
C LYS A 328 2.14 31.64 9.28
N ALA A 329 2.74 31.86 8.11
CA ALA A 329 2.46 33.03 7.29
C ALA A 329 0.99 33.08 6.80
N ARG A 330 0.42 31.94 6.41
CA ARG A 330 -1.00 31.85 6.00
C ARG A 330 -1.96 32.14 7.16
N GLN A 331 -1.73 31.55 8.32
CA GLN A 331 -2.55 31.79 9.51
C GLN A 331 -2.48 33.24 9.99
N GLY A 332 -1.32 33.90 9.86
CA GLY A 332 -1.17 35.32 10.17
C GLY A 332 -1.92 36.26 9.23
N ASN A 333 -2.12 35.88 7.96
CA ASN A 333 -2.84 36.69 6.97
C ASN A 333 -4.36 36.54 7.09
N GLU A 334 -4.83 35.33 7.41
CA GLU A 334 -6.26 35.05 7.67
C GLU A 334 -6.77 35.75 8.95
N ALA A 335 -5.92 35.86 9.97
CA ALA A 335 -6.24 36.60 11.19
C ALA A 335 -6.28 38.13 10.99
N ARG A 336 -5.64 38.66 9.93
CA ARG A 336 -5.69 40.09 9.58
C ARG A 336 -6.89 40.45 8.71
N SER A 337 -7.33 39.57 7.80
CA SER A 337 -8.50 39.86 6.97
C SER A 337 -9.84 39.88 7.74
N HIS A 338 -9.89 39.29 8.94
CA HIS A 338 -11.08 39.35 9.80
C HIS A 338 -11.16 40.59 10.70
N LYS A 339 -10.12 41.45 10.76
CA LYS A 339 -10.17 42.69 11.56
C LYS A 339 -10.67 43.92 10.78
N ASP A 340 -10.69 43.87 9.45
CA ASP A 340 -11.15 44.99 8.60
C ASP A 340 -12.53 44.74 7.95
N ALA A 341 -13.19 43.62 8.28
CA ALA A 341 -14.56 43.39 7.87
C ALA A 341 -15.52 44.16 8.80
N ALA A 342 -16.04 45.29 8.31
CA ALA A 342 -17.09 46.06 8.97
C ALA A 342 -18.26 45.13 9.40
N PRO A 343 -18.78 45.29 10.62
CA PRO A 343 -19.84 44.42 11.12
C PRO A 343 -21.09 44.53 10.22
N PRO A 344 -21.76 43.42 9.88
CA PRO A 344 -23.00 43.46 9.11
C PRO A 344 -24.10 44.21 9.89
N PRO A 345 -24.97 44.97 9.22
CA PRO A 345 -26.03 45.72 9.87
C PRO A 345 -26.97 44.78 10.63
N ARG A 346 -27.09 45.05 11.94
CA ARG A 346 -27.86 44.27 12.91
C ARG A 346 -29.35 44.36 12.59
N ARG A 347 -29.92 43.33 11.96
CA ARG A 347 -31.37 43.14 11.83
C ARG A 347 -31.97 42.82 13.20
N THR A 348 -32.74 43.74 13.75
CA THR A 348 -33.61 43.52 14.91
C THR A 348 -34.80 42.67 14.47
N THR A 349 -34.82 41.39 14.88
CA THR A 349 -36.03 40.57 14.81
C THR A 349 -36.51 40.33 16.24
N SER A 350 -37.65 40.94 16.56
CA SER A 350 -38.43 40.73 17.76
C SER A 350 -39.10 39.35 17.71
N ALA A 351 -38.60 38.41 18.50
CA ALA A 351 -39.26 37.12 18.71
C ALA A 351 -40.42 37.28 19.72
N PRO A 352 -41.64 36.79 19.43
CA PRO A 352 -42.76 36.81 20.37
C PRO A 352 -42.66 35.67 21.39
N LYS A 353 -43.00 35.98 22.65
CA LYS A 353 -43.02 35.06 23.81
C LYS A 353 -43.98 33.87 23.60
N PRO A 354 -43.65 32.67 24.12
CA PRO A 354 -44.53 31.51 24.08
C PRO A 354 -45.67 31.65 25.10
N LYS A 355 -46.90 31.30 24.69
CA LYS A 355 -48.09 31.24 25.55
C LYS A 355 -48.08 29.94 26.40
N PRO A 356 -48.59 29.97 27.65
CA PRO A 356 -48.69 28.79 28.51
C PRO A 356 -49.86 27.87 28.11
N LYS A 357 -49.67 26.56 28.29
CA LYS A 357 -50.66 25.51 27.99
C LYS A 357 -51.81 25.48 29.02
N PRO A 358 -53.03 25.04 28.64
CA PRO A 358 -54.15 24.91 29.57
C PRO A 358 -54.05 23.64 30.43
N LYS A 359 -54.52 23.74 31.68
CA LYS A 359 -54.72 22.61 32.61
C LYS A 359 -55.95 21.81 32.20
N VAL A 360 -55.79 20.49 32.07
CA VAL A 360 -56.89 19.54 31.96
C VAL A 360 -57.52 19.36 33.35
N VAL A 361 -58.81 19.67 33.46
CA VAL A 361 -59.66 19.30 34.59
C VAL A 361 -60.11 17.86 34.36
N THR A 362 -59.89 16.99 35.35
CA THR A 362 -60.46 15.65 35.38
C THR A 362 -61.58 15.66 36.41
N GLU A 363 -62.82 15.51 35.96
CA GLU A 363 -63.94 15.00 36.76
C GLU A 363 -64.22 13.58 36.27
N GLN A 364 -63.96 12.59 37.11
CA GLN A 364 -64.96 11.70 37.74
C GLN A 364 -64.25 10.61 38.53
#